data_AF-A0A952D2T3-F1
#
_entry.id   AF-A0A952D2T3-F1
#
_cell.length_a   1.000
_cell.length_b   1.000
_cell.length_c   1.000
_cell.angle_alpha   90.00
_cell.angle_beta   90.00
_cell.angle_gamma   90.00
#
_symmetry.space_group_name_H-M   'P 1'
#
loop_
_entity.id
_entity.type
_entity.pdbx_description
1 polymer ?
#
loop_
_entity_poly.entity_id
_entity_poly.type
_entity_poly.pdbx_seq_one_letter_code
_entity_poly.pdbx_strand_id
1 'polypeptide(L)'
;FRSIHVDGNRLDTPEKMIDVLSKHGVDRNKFLETWKSFTVRTKMGRGTQLTQAYGVDGVPALAVAGKYYTAPSMAGSNAGALRVVDWLVQKERQAGK
;
A
#
# COMPACT_ATOMS: atom_id res chain seq x y z
N PHE A 1 -2.27 10.40 5.06
CA PHE A 1 -0.96 10.52 5.74
C PHE A 1 -0.94 11.59 6.82
N ARG A 2 -1.06 12.89 6.50
CA ARG A 2 -1.02 13.97 7.52
C ARG A 2 -2.00 13.75 8.69
N SER A 3 -3.27 13.45 8.40
CA SER A 3 -4.29 13.21 9.42
C SER A 3 -3.90 12.16 10.46
N ILE A 4 -3.13 11.14 10.06
CA ILE A 4 -2.63 10.09 10.95
C ILE A 4 -1.36 10.53 11.68
N HIS A 5 -0.35 11.02 10.96
CA HIS A 5 0.99 11.27 11.51
C HIS A 5 1.19 12.62 12.19
N VAL A 6 0.41 13.63 11.81
CA VAL A 6 0.53 15.00 12.33
C VAL A 6 -0.65 15.32 13.22
N ASP A 7 -1.86 15.00 12.75
CA ASP A 7 -3.09 15.39 13.45
C ASP A 7 -3.57 14.32 14.46
N GLY A 8 -2.90 13.15 14.53
CA GLY A 8 -3.14 12.12 15.54
C GLY A 8 -4.43 11.31 15.37
N ASN A 9 -5.13 11.44 14.24
CA ASN A 9 -6.35 10.68 13.99
C ASN A 9 -6.00 9.23 13.65
N ARG A 10 -6.44 8.28 14.49
CA ARG A 10 -6.16 6.85 14.29
C ARG A 10 -6.80 6.27 13.03
N LEU A 11 -7.92 6.84 12.59
CA LEU A 11 -8.68 6.41 11.40
C LEU A 11 -8.90 4.89 11.34
N ASP A 12 -9.17 4.26 12.48
CA ASP A 12 -9.28 2.81 12.64
C ASP A 12 -10.70 2.26 12.44
N THR A 13 -11.67 3.14 12.16
CA THR A 13 -13.03 2.75 11.76
C THR A 13 -13.46 3.52 10.51
N PRO A 14 -14.36 2.96 9.67
CA PRO A 14 -14.85 3.62 8.47
C PRO A 14 -15.52 4.97 8.76
N GLU A 15 -16.17 5.09 9.91
CA GLU A 15 -16.83 6.31 10.38
C GLU A 15 -15.79 7.41 10.64
N LYS A 16 -14.71 7.10 11.36
CA LYS A 16 -13.61 8.04 11.61
C LYS A 16 -12.90 8.43 10.31
N MET A 17 -12.74 7.49 9.38
CA MET A 17 -12.17 7.78 8.06
C MET A 17 -13.04 8.79 7.30
N ILE A 18 -14.34 8.54 7.21
CA ILE A 18 -15.22 9.40 6.42
C ILE A 18 -15.44 10.78 7.04
N ASP A 19 -15.41 10.89 8.37
CA ASP A 19 -15.46 12.20 9.05
C ASP A 19 -14.30 13.13 8.66
N VAL A 20 -13.13 12.56 8.35
CA VAL A 20 -12.00 13.31 7.81
C VAL A 20 -12.12 13.50 6.30
N LEU A 21 -12.46 12.44 5.56
CA LEU A 21 -12.50 12.48 4.09
C LEU A 21 -13.59 13.40 3.54
N SER A 22 -14.74 13.55 4.22
CA SER A 22 -15.80 14.48 3.79
C SER A 22 -15.37 15.94 3.83
N LYS A 23 -14.41 16.32 4.69
CA LYS A 23 -13.78 17.66 4.66
C LYS A 23 -13.00 17.94 3.38
N HIS A 24 -12.70 16.90 2.61
CA HIS A 24 -12.01 16.94 1.33
C HIS A 24 -12.92 16.58 0.16
N GLY A 25 -14.24 16.66 0.32
CA GLY A 25 -15.23 16.46 -0.75
C GLY A 25 -15.60 15.01 -1.05
N VAL A 26 -15.21 14.06 -0.19
CA VAL A 26 -15.65 12.65 -0.34
C VAL A 26 -17.08 12.49 0.17
N ASP A 27 -17.96 12.00 -0.70
CA ASP A 27 -19.34 11.69 -0.33
C ASP A 27 -19.43 10.56 0.70
N ARG A 28 -20.19 10.80 1.77
CA ARG A 28 -20.26 9.89 2.92
C ARG A 28 -20.89 8.55 2.56
N ASN A 29 -22.03 8.60 1.87
CA ASN A 29 -22.82 7.41 1.58
C ASN A 29 -22.09 6.51 0.58
N LYS A 30 -21.58 7.11 -0.50
CA LYS A 30 -20.78 6.43 -1.51
C LYS A 30 -19.51 5.81 -0.93
N PHE A 31 -18.84 6.49 0.01
CA PHE A 31 -17.68 5.92 0.69
C PHE A 31 -18.07 4.68 1.52
N LEU A 32 -19.10 4.78 2.36
CA LEU A 32 -19.52 3.67 3.23
C LEU A 32 -20.03 2.47 2.44
N GLU A 33 -20.75 2.71 1.35
CA GLU A 33 -21.18 1.67 0.41
C GLU A 33 -19.97 0.99 -0.24
N THR A 34 -19.03 1.79 -0.76
CA THR A 34 -17.82 1.28 -1.42
C THR A 34 -16.96 0.49 -0.44
N TRP A 35 -16.80 0.98 0.79
CA TRP A 35 -16.05 0.31 1.86
C TRP A 35 -16.59 -1.09 2.15
N LYS A 36 -17.91 -1.27 2.17
CA LYS A 36 -18.60 -2.55 2.42
C LYS A 36 -18.72 -3.44 1.18
N SER A 37 -18.40 -2.92 0.00
CA SER A 37 -18.54 -3.63 -1.27
C SER A 37 -17.77 -4.96 -1.28
N PHE A 38 -18.29 -5.93 -2.04
CA PHE A 38 -17.60 -7.21 -2.26
C PHE A 38 -16.21 -6.99 -2.88
N THR A 39 -16.09 -6.08 -3.84
CA THR A 39 -14.83 -5.78 -4.52
C THR A 39 -13.75 -5.28 -3.55
N VAL A 40 -14.09 -4.36 -2.63
CA VAL A 40 -13.11 -3.88 -1.63
C VAL A 40 -12.73 -5.00 -0.67
N ARG A 41 -13.69 -5.81 -0.19
CA ARG A 41 -13.41 -6.98 0.65
C ARG A 41 -12.47 -7.98 -0.02
N THR A 42 -12.71 -8.30 -1.29
CA THR A 42 -11.85 -9.19 -2.08
C THR A 42 -10.44 -8.61 -2.26
N LYS A 43 -10.33 -7.30 -2.53
CA LYS A 43 -9.03 -6.62 -2.65
C LYS A 43 -8.25 -6.63 -1.33
N MET A 44 -8.92 -6.42 -0.19
CA MET A 44 -8.29 -6.51 1.14
C MET A 44 -7.75 -7.92 1.39
N GLY A 45 -8.54 -8.96 1.11
CA GLY A 45 -8.10 -10.36 1.24
C GLY A 45 -6.88 -10.68 0.37
N ARG A 46 -6.90 -10.25 -0.91
CA ARG A 46 -5.75 -10.40 -1.81
C ARG A 46 -4.51 -9.65 -1.31
N GLY A 47 -4.68 -8.47 -0.72
CA GLY A 47 -3.60 -7.71 -0.10
C GLY A 47 -2.91 -8.50 1.01
N THR A 48 -3.69 -9.05 1.94
CA THR A 48 -3.17 -9.91 3.03
C THR A 48 -2.40 -11.12 2.50
N GLN A 49 -2.93 -11.78 1.48
CA GLN A 49 -2.25 -12.92 0.84
C GLN A 49 -0.91 -12.53 0.23
N LEU A 50 -0.85 -11.37 -0.46
CA LEU A 50 0.40 -10.88 -1.05
C LEU A 50 1.44 -10.54 0.02
N THR A 51 1.04 -9.85 1.09
CA THR A 51 1.93 -9.55 2.23
C THR A 51 2.56 -10.82 2.80
N GLN A 52 1.76 -11.87 2.99
CA GLN A 52 2.25 -13.18 3.46
C GLN A 52 3.15 -13.87 2.44
N ALA A 53 2.76 -13.89 1.17
CA ALA A 53 3.51 -14.56 0.11
C ALA A 53 4.91 -13.95 -0.12
N TYR A 54 5.06 -12.65 0.05
CA TYR A 54 6.36 -11.97 -0.02
C TYR A 54 7.13 -11.99 1.30
N GLY A 55 6.55 -12.50 2.40
CA GLY A 55 7.19 -12.49 3.72
C GLY A 55 7.44 -11.07 4.25
N VAL A 56 6.55 -10.12 3.95
CA VAL A 56 6.70 -8.73 4.38
C VAL A 56 6.52 -8.62 5.89
N ASP A 57 7.57 -8.25 6.60
CA ASP A 57 7.60 -8.06 8.06
C ASP A 57 7.64 -6.58 8.48
N GLY A 58 7.85 -5.67 7.53
CA GLY A 58 7.94 -4.23 7.78
C GLY A 58 7.57 -3.38 6.56
N VAL A 59 7.32 -2.09 6.81
CA VAL A 59 7.00 -1.10 5.77
C VAL A 59 7.95 0.09 5.84
N PRO A 60 8.27 0.74 4.70
CA PRO A 60 7.76 0.46 3.35
C PRO A 60 8.47 -0.73 2.68
N ALA A 61 7.72 -1.50 1.89
CA ALA A 61 8.20 -2.63 1.09
C ALA A 61 7.71 -2.49 -0.35
N LEU A 62 8.54 -2.87 -1.31
CA LEU A 62 8.30 -2.75 -2.75
C LEU A 62 8.50 -4.11 -3.41
N ALA A 63 7.45 -4.68 -3.98
CA ALA A 63 7.51 -5.91 -4.76
C ALA A 63 7.69 -5.60 -6.26
N VAL A 64 8.52 -6.36 -6.96
CA VAL A 64 8.82 -6.19 -8.38
C VAL A 64 8.51 -7.49 -9.14
N ALA A 65 7.66 -7.36 -10.17
CA ALA A 65 7.33 -8.39 -11.15
C ALA A 65 6.83 -9.75 -10.58
N GLY A 66 6.28 -9.80 -9.36
CA GLY A 66 5.83 -11.07 -8.80
C GLY A 66 6.94 -11.94 -8.18
N LYS A 67 8.21 -11.50 -8.27
CA LYS A 67 9.39 -12.35 -8.06
C LYS A 67 10.33 -11.83 -6.97
N TYR A 68 10.40 -10.51 -6.83
CA TYR A 68 11.37 -9.86 -5.96
C TYR A 68 10.64 -8.94 -4.99
N TYR A 69 11.26 -8.68 -3.84
CA TYR A 69 10.90 -7.53 -3.02
C TYR A 69 12.16 -6.83 -2.49
N THR A 70 12.03 -5.55 -2.18
CA THR A 70 13.06 -4.76 -1.52
C THR A 70 12.42 -3.77 -0.55
N ALA A 71 13.21 -3.27 0.39
CA ALA A 71 12.78 -2.31 1.40
C ALA A 71 13.96 -1.41 1.78
N PRO A 72 13.73 -0.23 2.38
CA PRO A 72 14.79 0.61 2.91
C PRO A 72 15.68 -0.12 3.92
N SER A 73 15.10 -1.03 4.71
CA SER A 73 15.83 -1.89 5.66
C SER A 73 16.83 -2.81 4.97
N MET A 74 16.56 -3.22 3.73
CA MET A 74 17.45 -4.08 2.92
C MET A 74 18.47 -3.27 2.12
N ALA A 75 18.11 -2.06 1.69
CA ALA A 75 18.89 -1.23 0.78
C ALA A 75 19.54 -0.01 1.46
N GLY A 76 19.49 0.06 2.79
CA GLY A 76 20.09 1.10 3.64
C GLY A 76 19.41 2.47 3.62
N SER A 77 18.47 2.72 2.72
CA SER A 77 17.70 3.99 2.65
C SER A 77 16.51 3.87 1.69
N ASN A 78 15.57 4.81 1.76
CA ASN A 78 14.47 4.91 0.79
C ASN A 78 15.01 5.07 -0.64
N ALA A 79 16.00 5.94 -0.83
CA ALA A 79 16.64 6.13 -2.13
C ALA A 79 17.39 4.87 -2.62
N GLY A 80 18.00 4.12 -1.70
CA GLY A 80 18.59 2.81 -1.97
C GLY A 80 17.55 1.81 -2.48
N ALA A 81 16.42 1.70 -1.80
CA ALA A 81 15.34 0.79 -2.18
C ALA A 81 14.80 1.12 -3.58
N LEU A 82 14.62 2.41 -3.89
CA LEU A 82 14.20 2.85 -5.24
C LEU A 82 15.22 2.47 -6.32
N ARG A 83 16.53 2.66 -6.07
CA ARG A 83 17.58 2.23 -7.01
C ARG A 83 17.56 0.72 -7.24
N VAL A 84 17.31 -0.08 -6.19
CA VAL A 84 17.17 -1.54 -6.31
C VAL A 84 15.94 -1.89 -7.15
N VAL A 85 14.81 -1.21 -6.93
CA VAL A 85 13.60 -1.40 -7.75
C VAL A 85 13.90 -1.09 -9.22
N ASP A 86 14.53 0.03 -9.53
CA ASP A 86 14.86 0.40 -10.90
C ASP A 86 15.73 -0.66 -11.59
N TRP A 87 16.74 -1.16 -10.88
CA TRP A 87 17.60 -2.24 -11.37
C TRP A 87 16.81 -3.53 -11.62
N LEU A 88 15.95 -3.95 -10.69
CA LEU A 88 15.10 -5.15 -10.84
C LEU A 88 14.12 -5.03 -12.01
N VAL A 89 13.52 -3.85 -12.19
CA VAL A 89 12.60 -3.57 -13.30
C VAL A 89 13.35 -3.65 -14.63
N GLN A 90 14.56 -3.08 -14.74
CA GLN A 90 15.37 -3.18 -15.95
C GLN A 90 15.77 -4.62 -16.25
N LYS A 91 16.16 -5.40 -15.24
CA LYS A 91 16.48 -6.82 -15.37
C LYS A 91 15.31 -7.62 -15.93
N GLU A 92 14.10 -7.44 -15.38
CA GLU A 92 12.90 -8.14 -15.85
C GLU A 92 12.49 -7.73 -17.27
N ARG A 93 12.64 -6.45 -17.63
CA ARG A 93 12.38 -5.98 -19.01
C ARG A 93 13.33 -6.58 -20.04
N GLN A 94 14.57 -6.89 -19.65
CA GLN A 94 15.54 -7.54 -20.52
C GLN A 94 15.29 -9.05 -20.62
N ALA A 95 14.91 -9.70 -19.53
CA ALA A 95 14.63 -11.14 -19.50
C ALA A 95 13.31 -11.53 -20.19
N GLY A 96 12.37 -10.58 -20.34
CA GLY A 96 11.12 -10.78 -21.08
C GLY A 96 11.20 -10.49 -22.58
N LYS A 97 12.39 -10.15 -23.10
CA LYS A 97 12.70 -10.12 -24.54
C LYS A 97 13.36 -11.44 -24.93
#